data_AF-A0A9P1JY20-F1
#
_entry.id   AF-A0A9P1JY20-F1
#
_cell.length_a   1.000
_cell.length_b   1.000
_cell.length_c   1.000
_cell.angle_alpha   90.00
_cell.angle_beta   90.00
_cell.angle_gamma   90.00
#
_symmetry.space_group_name_H-M   'P 1'
#
loop_
_entity.id
_entity.type
_entity.pdbx_description
1 polymer ?
#
loop_
_entity_poly.entity_id
_entity_poly.type
_entity_poly.pdbx_seq_one_letter_code
_entity_poly.pdbx_strand_id
1 'polypeptide(L)'
;MPGLLNRYAFDRRVWADSSYRSKANEAAITAAGRRSMVHFRKPKGRPMPGPHQRANRARSAVRLAVEHVVAEQKARIRLFIRTTGLARATVKIGLANLSSISVA
;
A
#
# COMPACT_ATOMS: atom_id res chain seq x y z
N MET A 1 -3.37 10.67 -4.63
CA MET A 1 -4.39 9.63 -4.37
C MET A 1 -5.78 9.85 -4.97
N PRO A 2 -6.25 11.03 -5.41
CA PRO A 2 -7.67 11.20 -5.75
C PRO A 2 -8.17 10.32 -6.91
N GLY A 3 -7.32 9.98 -7.89
CA GLY A 3 -7.67 9.05 -8.99
C GLY A 3 -7.51 7.55 -8.66
N LEU A 4 -7.00 7.19 -7.47
CA LEU A 4 -6.73 5.80 -7.08
C LEU A 4 -7.76 5.25 -6.08
N LEU A 5 -8.63 6.11 -5.53
CA LEU A 5 -9.69 5.68 -4.62
C LEU A 5 -10.82 5.02 -5.41
N ASN A 6 -10.98 3.71 -5.25
CA ASN A 6 -12.05 2.98 -5.90
C ASN A 6 -13.40 3.31 -5.25
N ARG A 7 -14.29 3.93 -6.02
CA ARG A 7 -15.66 4.30 -5.58
C ARG A 7 -16.51 3.08 -5.24
N TYR A 8 -16.25 1.95 -5.89
CA TYR A 8 -17.00 0.70 -5.73
C TYR A 8 -16.38 -0.25 -4.69
N ALA A 9 -15.32 0.16 -3.98
CA ALA A 9 -14.75 -0.65 -2.90
C ALA A 9 -15.76 -0.83 -1.76
N PHE A 10 -16.00 -2.09 -1.37
CA PHE A 10 -16.91 -2.46 -0.29
C PHE A 10 -16.42 -1.98 1.09
N ASP A 11 -15.09 -1.90 1.28
CA ASP A 11 -14.50 -1.38 2.51
C ASP A 11 -14.34 0.14 2.44
N ARG A 12 -14.73 0.84 3.51
CA ARG A 12 -14.52 2.28 3.65
C ARG A 12 -13.10 2.63 4.08
N ARG A 13 -12.27 1.65 4.45
CA ARG A 13 -10.89 1.84 4.90
C ARG A 13 -9.92 1.90 3.72
N VAL A 14 -9.10 2.94 3.68
CA VAL A 14 -8.01 3.13 2.70
C VAL A 14 -6.69 2.80 3.36
N TRP A 15 -5.97 1.82 2.83
CA TRP A 15 -4.67 1.41 3.37
C TRP A 15 -3.56 1.97 2.48
N ALA A 16 -2.43 2.35 3.07
CA ALA A 16 -1.26 2.72 2.27
C ALA A 16 -0.02 2.79 3.16
N ASP A 17 1.14 2.79 2.51
CA ASP A 17 2.40 3.10 3.16
C ASP A 17 2.47 4.57 3.63
N SER A 18 3.33 4.83 4.62
CA SER A 18 3.55 6.15 5.21
C SER A 18 3.96 7.23 4.20
N SER A 19 4.58 6.86 3.08
CA SER A 19 4.89 7.75 1.96
C SER A 19 3.66 8.41 1.34
N TYR A 20 2.50 7.74 1.39
CA TYR A 20 1.23 8.27 0.88
C TYR A 20 0.50 9.16 1.88
N ARG A 21 1.02 9.34 3.09
CA ARG A 21 0.42 10.18 4.14
C ARG A 21 0.74 11.66 3.96
N SER A 22 0.43 12.20 2.79
CA SER A 22 0.48 13.65 2.53
C SER A 22 -0.83 14.31 2.97
N LYS A 23 -0.78 15.60 3.32
CA LYS A 23 -1.98 16.38 3.68
C LYS A 23 -3.04 16.33 2.57
N ALA A 24 -2.60 16.45 1.31
CA ALA A 24 -3.50 16.39 0.15
C ALA A 24 -4.18 15.02 0.01
N ASN A 25 -3.47 13.92 0.27
CA ASN A 25 -4.06 12.58 0.21
C ASN A 25 -5.03 12.32 1.36
N GLU A 26 -4.68 12.74 2.58
CA GLU A 26 -5.59 12.62 3.74
C GLU A 26 -6.86 13.46 3.54
N ALA A 27 -6.73 14.67 2.97
CA ALA A 27 -7.87 15.49 2.60
C ALA A 27 -8.74 14.80 1.53
N ALA A 28 -8.14 14.21 0.50
CA ALA A 28 -8.86 13.46 -0.53
C ALA A 28 -9.59 12.23 0.04
N ILE A 29 -8.95 11.48 0.95
CA ILE A 29 -9.57 10.33 1.63
C ILE A 29 -10.78 10.77 2.46
N THR A 30 -10.63 11.88 3.18
CA THR A 30 -11.71 12.45 4.01
C THR A 30 -12.85 12.96 3.14
N ALA A 31 -12.56 13.67 2.04
CA ALA A 31 -13.55 14.16 1.08
C ALA A 31 -14.32 13.01 0.40
N ALA A 32 -13.67 11.86 0.22
CA ALA A 32 -14.31 10.64 -0.29
C ALA A 32 -15.17 9.91 0.77
N GLY A 33 -15.26 10.41 2.00
CA GLY A 33 -16.02 9.78 3.10
C GLY A 33 -15.44 8.45 3.58
N ARG A 34 -14.14 8.26 3.36
CA ARG A 34 -13.38 7.03 3.66
C ARG A 34 -12.52 7.21 4.92
N ARG A 35 -12.14 6.09 5.56
CA ARG A 35 -11.32 6.06 6.77
C ARG A 35 -9.86 5.77 6.42
N SER A 36 -8.96 6.65 6.85
CA SER A 36 -7.51 6.48 6.64
C SER A 36 -6.91 5.42 7.56
N MET A 37 -6.41 4.35 6.96
CA MET A 37 -5.56 3.31 7.56
C MET A 37 -4.11 3.43 7.10
N VAL A 38 -3.73 4.57 6.52
CA VAL A 38 -2.36 4.86 6.07
C VAL A 38 -1.41 4.85 7.27
N HIS A 39 -0.18 4.34 7.12
CA HIS A 39 0.81 4.29 8.20
C HIS A 39 1.31 5.69 8.62
N PHE A 40 1.60 5.88 9.91
CA PHE A 40 2.28 7.07 10.39
C PHE A 40 3.78 7.00 10.10
N ARG A 41 4.36 8.08 9.56
CA ARG A 41 5.80 8.21 9.38
C ARG A 41 6.47 8.56 10.71
N LYS A 42 7.62 7.95 10.98
CA LYS A 42 8.44 8.30 12.15
C LYS A 42 8.94 9.75 12.02
N PRO A 43 8.82 10.59 13.07
CA PRO A 43 9.39 11.93 13.06
C PRO A 43 10.92 11.90 13.01
N LYS A 44 11.54 12.87 12.31
CA LYS A 44 13.00 12.98 12.20
C LYS A 44 13.59 13.31 13.57
N GLY A 45 14.62 12.56 13.99
CA GLY A 45 15.36 12.81 15.24
C GLY A 45 14.57 12.53 16.53
N ARG A 46 13.38 11.91 16.45
CA ARG A 46 12.55 11.62 17.64
C ARG A 46 12.01 10.18 17.60
N PRO A 47 11.74 9.56 18.76
CA PRO A 47 11.04 8.29 18.82
C PRO A 47 9.61 8.41 18.27
N MET A 48 9.04 7.30 17.84
CA MET A 48 7.64 7.25 17.40
C MET A 48 6.72 7.51 18.61
N PRO A 49 5.72 8.41 18.50
CA PRO A 49 4.73 8.56 19.56
C PRO A 49 4.01 7.24 19.85
N GLY A 50 3.83 6.91 21.12
CA GLY A 50 3.20 5.64 21.55
C GLY A 50 1.86 5.34 20.87
N PRO A 51 0.92 6.31 20.73
CA PRO A 51 -0.33 6.09 20.00
C PRO A 51 -0.13 5.73 18.52
N HIS A 52 0.81 6.40 17.83
CA HIS A 52 1.12 6.11 16.42
C HIS A 52 1.78 4.74 16.26
N GLN A 53 2.65 4.37 17.21
CA GLN A 53 3.26 3.05 17.22
C GLN A 53 2.21 1.94 17.40
N ARG A 54 1.27 2.10 18.34
CA ARG A 54 0.15 1.15 18.52
C ARG A 54 -0.72 1.05 17.28
N ALA A 55 -1.06 2.19 16.66
CA ALA A 55 -1.85 2.22 15.44
C ALA A 55 -1.12 1.54 14.27
N ASN A 56 0.17 1.82 14.08
CA ASN A 56 0.98 1.16 13.05
C ASN A 56 1.12 -0.34 13.34
N ARG A 57 1.29 -0.77 14.59
CA ARG A 57 1.35 -2.21 14.95
C ARG A 57 0.07 -2.94 14.58
N ALA A 58 -1.09 -2.36 14.92
CA ALA A 58 -2.39 -2.93 14.55
C ALA A 58 -2.57 -3.00 13.03
N ARG A 59 -2.14 -1.96 12.29
CA ARG A 59 -2.21 -1.94 10.82
C ARG A 59 -1.26 -2.96 10.17
N SER A 60 -0.04 -3.08 10.69
CA SER A 60 0.95 -4.07 10.26
C SER A 60 0.47 -5.50 10.47
N ALA A 61 -0.25 -5.79 11.55
CA ALA A 61 -0.83 -7.12 11.79
C ALA A 61 -1.81 -7.53 10.67
N VAL A 62 -2.63 -6.60 10.19
CA VAL A 62 -3.52 -6.84 9.05
C VAL A 62 -2.74 -6.99 7.74
N ARG A 63 -1.70 -6.17 7.53
CA ARG A 63 -0.86 -6.27 6.32
C ARG A 63 -0.06 -7.56 6.23
N LEU A 64 0.34 -8.15 7.35
CA LEU A 64 1.19 -9.35 7.38
C LEU A 64 0.60 -10.50 6.53
N ALA A 65 -0.72 -10.69 6.57
CA ALA A 65 -1.41 -11.71 5.78
C ALA A 65 -1.23 -11.50 4.26
N VAL A 66 -1.24 -10.24 3.82
CA VAL A 66 -1.09 -9.88 2.40
C VAL A 66 0.39 -9.81 2.02
N GLU A 67 1.24 -9.26 2.89
CA GLU A 67 2.67 -9.11 2.66
C GLU A 67 3.37 -10.46 2.50
N HIS A 68 2.92 -11.51 3.20
CA HIS A 68 3.44 -12.86 2.98
C HIS A 68 3.20 -13.35 1.54
N VAL A 69 1.97 -13.19 1.04
CA VAL A 69 1.62 -13.55 -0.35
C VAL A 69 2.39 -12.70 -1.35
N VAL A 70 2.53 -11.40 -1.07
CA VAL A 70 3.27 -10.46 -1.91
C VAL A 70 4.77 -10.78 -1.93
N ALA A 71 5.35 -11.16 -0.79
CA ALA A 71 6.74 -11.58 -0.69
C ALA A 71 6.99 -12.87 -1.49
N GLU A 72 6.10 -13.84 -1.39
CA GLU A 72 6.14 -15.08 -2.17
C GLU A 72 5.99 -14.81 -3.68
N GLN A 73 5.09 -13.90 -4.07
CA GLN A 73 5.00 -13.43 -5.46
C GLN A 73 6.32 -12.81 -5.93
N LYS A 74 6.93 -11.90 -5.14
CA LYS A 74 8.21 -11.29 -5.50
C LYS A 74 9.33 -12.31 -5.64
N ALA A 75 9.39 -13.29 -4.74
CA ALA A 75 10.36 -14.39 -4.80
C ALA A 75 10.22 -15.20 -6.10
N ARG A 76 8.99 -15.52 -6.48
CA ARG A 76 8.69 -16.29 -7.71
C ARG A 76 8.86 -15.48 -8.99
N ILE A 77 8.48 -14.21 -8.99
CA ILE A 77 8.49 -13.38 -10.20
C ILE A 77 9.93 -13.05 -10.62
N ARG A 78 10.90 -12.94 -9.70
CA ARG A 78 12.27 -12.40 -9.94
C ARG A 78 12.17 -11.02 -10.63
N LEU A 79 12.64 -9.96 -9.96
CA LEU A 79 12.60 -8.57 -10.47
C LEU A 79 13.29 -8.34 -11.84
N PHE A 80 13.91 -9.36 -12.43
CA PHE A 80 14.41 -9.39 -13.79
C PHE A 80 13.40 -9.96 -14.78
N ILE A 81 13.09 -9.19 -15.82
CA ILE A 81 12.24 -9.62 -16.94
C ILE A 81 13.16 -10.12 -18.05
N ARG A 82 13.16 -11.44 -18.29
CA ARG A 82 13.88 -12.11 -19.40
C ARG A 82 12.93 -12.89 -20.33
N THR A 83 11.65 -12.52 -20.34
CA THR A 83 10.63 -13.19 -21.15
C THR A 83 10.69 -12.75 -22.60
N THR A 84 10.67 -13.70 -23.53
CA THR A 84 10.45 -13.43 -24.96
C THR A 84 8.98 -13.07 -25.20
N GLY A 85 8.75 -11.90 -25.82
CA GLY A 85 7.42 -11.38 -26.16
C GLY A 85 6.89 -10.30 -25.22
N LEU A 86 6.45 -9.17 -25.80
CA LEU A 86 5.97 -7.97 -25.09
C LEU A 86 4.78 -8.25 -24.17
N ALA A 87 3.80 -9.05 -24.62
CA ALA A 87 2.62 -9.36 -23.79
C ALA A 87 3.00 -10.05 -22.47
N ARG A 88 3.99 -10.96 -22.50
CA ARG A 88 4.48 -11.66 -21.30
C ARG A 88 5.27 -10.73 -20.38
N ALA A 89 6.06 -9.82 -20.95
CA ALA A 89 6.75 -8.78 -20.20
C ALA A 89 5.75 -7.83 -19.50
N THR A 90 4.71 -7.38 -20.20
CA THR A 90 3.68 -6.49 -19.64
C THR A 90 2.93 -7.13 -18.48
N VAL A 91 2.55 -8.42 -18.59
CA VAL A 91 1.91 -9.14 -17.48
C VAL A 91 2.86 -9.26 -16.28
N LYS A 92 4.14 -9.53 -16.51
CA LYS A 92 5.16 -9.63 -15.46
C LYS A 92 5.38 -8.29 -14.75
N ILE A 93 5.41 -7.18 -15.50
CA ILE A 93 5.45 -5.81 -14.96
C ILE A 93 4.18 -5.53 -14.14
N GLY A 94 3.01 -5.88 -14.67
CA GLY A 94 1.73 -5.72 -14.00
C GLY A 94 1.69 -6.42 -12.65
N LEU A 95 2.09 -7.69 -12.58
CA LEU A 95 2.19 -8.44 -11.33
C LEU A 95 3.21 -7.84 -10.35
N ALA A 96 4.37 -7.39 -10.84
CA ALA A 96 5.35 -6.71 -10.00
C ALA A 96 4.80 -5.38 -9.44
N ASN A 97 3.95 -4.68 -10.18
CA ASN A 97 3.33 -3.42 -9.74
C ASN A 97 2.15 -3.63 -8.78
N LEU A 98 1.37 -4.71 -8.93
CA LEU A 98 0.33 -5.11 -7.97
C LEU A 98 0.94 -5.37 -6.58
N SER A 99 2.16 -5.89 -6.53
CA SER A 99 2.94 -6.09 -5.31
C SER A 99 3.27 -4.79 -4.55
N SER A 100 3.18 -3.64 -5.25
CA SER A 100 3.46 -2.29 -4.72
C SER A 100 2.17 -1.52 -4.37
N ILE A 101 1.03 -1.93 -4.94
CA ILE A 101 -0.30 -1.39 -4.63
C ILE A 101 -0.88 -2.23 -3.47
N SER A 102 -0.37 -2.00 -2.27
CA SER A 102 -1.00 -2.52 -1.06
C SER A 102 -2.19 -1.61 -0.70
N VAL A 103 -3.32 -1.89 -1.36
CA VAL A 103 -4.73 -1.59 -1.00
C VAL A 103 -5.12 -0.10 -0.87
N ALA A 104 -5.32 0.60 -2.00
CA ALA A 104 -6.10 1.85 -2.02
C ALA A 104 -7.61 1.59 -1.91
#